data_AF-A0A1Y3R8R1-F1
#
_entry.id   AF-A0A1Y3R8R1-F1
#
_cell.length_a   1.000
_cell.length_b   1.000
_cell.length_c   1.000
_cell.angle_alpha   90.00
_cell.angle_beta   90.00
_cell.angle_gamma   90.00
#
_symmetry.space_group_name_H-M   'P 1'
#
loop_
_entity.id
_entity.type
_entity.pdbx_description
1 polymer ?
#
loop_
_entity_poly.entity_id
_entity_poly.type
_entity_poly.pdbx_seq_one_letter_code
_entity_poly.pdbx_strand_id
1 'polypeptide(L)'
;MPTFILHPERLDLTGPDGTVTHGADQDWFPDLWQQRAGCGPNTAALIFHYLAQQRPEFSPLRTKMGKDRAGFLEHMCRVWEYITPRSHGLNRPEYMVEGMTDYGKAVGVPLAPSLFAFP
;
A
#
# COMPACT_ATOMS: atom_id res chain seq x y z
N MET A 1 15.80 8.43 17.24
CA MET A 1 14.60 8.99 16.58
C MET A 1 13.41 8.16 17.01
N PRO A 2 12.25 8.73 17.34
CA PRO A 2 11.09 7.93 17.71
C PRO A 2 10.66 7.04 16.52
N THR A 3 10.46 5.76 16.78
CA THR A 3 10.02 4.73 15.81
C THR A 3 8.49 4.68 15.74
N PHE A 4 7.82 5.83 15.62
CA PHE A 4 6.35 5.89 15.59
C PHE A 4 5.86 6.57 14.31
N ILE A 5 4.73 6.11 13.79
CA ILE A 5 3.99 6.77 12.72
C ILE A 5 3.43 8.08 13.29
N LEU A 6 3.72 9.22 12.66
CA LEU A 6 3.37 10.55 13.20
C LEU A 6 1.86 10.83 13.22
N HIS A 7 1.11 10.18 12.33
CA HIS A 7 -0.30 10.46 12.05
C HIS A 7 -1.08 9.15 11.80
N PRO A 8 -1.17 8.24 12.78
CA PRO A 8 -1.79 6.93 12.58
C PRO A 8 -3.25 7.00 12.09
N GLU A 9 -3.98 8.07 12.42
CA GLU A 9 -5.35 8.35 11.96
C GLU A 9 -5.47 8.49 10.43
N ARG A 10 -4.35 8.71 9.74
CA ARG A 10 -4.29 8.72 8.26
C ARG A 10 -4.41 7.34 7.64
N LEU A 11 -4.38 6.27 8.45
CA LEU A 11 -4.62 4.91 8.00
C LEU A 11 -6.06 4.47 8.21
N ASP A 12 -6.90 5.30 8.84
CA ASP A 12 -8.28 4.93 9.15
C ASP A 12 -9.14 4.84 7.87
N LEU A 13 -9.80 3.70 7.71
CA LEU A 13 -10.70 3.40 6.60
C LEU A 13 -12.09 3.06 7.14
N THR A 14 -13.12 3.65 6.52
CA THR A 14 -14.52 3.46 6.91
C THR A 14 -15.17 2.36 6.08
N GLY A 15 -15.67 1.33 6.77
CA GLY A 15 -16.44 0.24 6.19
C GLY A 15 -17.86 0.66 5.78
N PRO A 16 -18.57 -0.18 5.00
CA PRO A 16 -19.94 0.11 4.55
C PRO A 16 -20.96 0.28 5.70
N ASP A 17 -20.68 -0.34 6.84
CA ASP A 17 -21.46 -0.30 8.07
C ASP A 17 -21.07 0.88 9.00
N GLY A 18 -20.13 1.72 8.57
CA GLY A 18 -19.57 2.81 9.38
C GLY A 18 -18.46 2.37 10.34
N THR A 19 -18.09 1.08 10.38
CA THR A 19 -16.98 0.60 11.20
C THR A 19 -15.66 1.19 10.71
N VAL A 20 -14.83 1.68 11.63
CA VAL A 20 -13.49 2.18 11.31
C VAL A 20 -12.47 1.06 11.50
N THR A 21 -11.62 0.89 10.50
CA THR A 21 -10.48 -0.04 10.52
C THR A 21 -9.18 0.76 10.50
N HIS A 22 -8.17 0.29 11.25
CA HIS A 22 -6.87 0.95 11.36
C HIS A 22 -5.90 0.38 10.33
N GLY A 23 -6.11 0.77 9.07
CA GLY A 23 -5.44 0.21 7.90
C GLY A 23 -6.32 -0.78 7.15
N ALA A 24 -5.71 -1.47 6.21
CA ALA A 24 -6.39 -2.33 5.26
C ALA A 24 -6.16 -3.82 5.53
N ASP A 25 -7.12 -4.64 5.10
CA ASP A 25 -7.12 -6.08 5.28
C ASP A 25 -6.98 -6.78 3.92
N GLN A 26 -6.07 -7.75 3.83
CA GLN A 26 -5.87 -8.52 2.60
C GLN A 26 -7.11 -9.36 2.25
N ASP A 27 -7.97 -9.70 3.21
CA ASP A 27 -9.20 -10.44 2.96
C ASP A 27 -10.22 -9.63 2.12
N TRP A 28 -10.00 -8.32 1.94
CA TRP A 28 -10.84 -7.49 1.08
C TRP A 28 -10.60 -7.71 -0.41
N PHE A 29 -9.46 -8.29 -0.80
CA PHE A 29 -9.18 -8.57 -2.21
C PHE A 29 -10.27 -9.47 -2.84
N PRO A 30 -10.61 -9.28 -4.13
CA PRO A 30 -11.68 -10.03 -4.78
C PRO A 30 -11.36 -11.50 -5.05
N ASP A 31 -10.10 -11.88 -5.24
CA ASP A 31 -9.71 -13.25 -5.55
C ASP A 31 -8.95 -13.96 -4.43
N LEU A 32 -9.10 -15.29 -4.36
CA LEU A 32 -8.52 -16.12 -3.30
C LEU A 32 -6.98 -16.10 -3.28
N TRP A 33 -6.32 -15.88 -4.42
CA TRP A 33 -4.88 -15.81 -4.46
C TRP A 33 -4.41 -14.50 -3.83
N GLN A 34 -5.08 -13.41 -4.16
CA GLN A 34 -4.86 -12.11 -3.55
C GLN A 34 -5.12 -12.11 -2.05
N GLN A 35 -6.22 -12.72 -1.61
CA GLN A 35 -6.51 -12.86 -0.18
C GLN A 35 -5.45 -13.68 0.57
N ARG A 36 -4.80 -14.65 -0.08
CA ARG A 36 -3.77 -15.50 0.56
C ARG A 36 -2.37 -14.91 0.50
N ALA A 37 -2.05 -14.15 -0.55
CA ALA A 37 -0.70 -13.63 -0.80
C ALA A 37 -0.62 -12.10 -0.72
N GLY A 38 -1.69 -11.42 -0.32
CA GLY A 38 -1.84 -9.98 -0.38
C GLY A 38 -1.10 -9.15 0.64
N CYS A 39 -0.45 -9.76 1.63
CA CYS A 39 0.24 -9.03 2.71
C CYS A 39 1.21 -7.96 2.18
N GLY A 40 2.00 -8.29 1.15
CA GLY A 40 2.93 -7.37 0.49
C GLY A 40 2.24 -6.19 -0.21
N PRO A 41 1.43 -6.42 -1.26
CA PRO A 41 0.72 -5.35 -1.95
C PRO A 41 -0.24 -4.55 -1.06
N ASN A 42 -0.89 -5.18 -0.06
CA ASN A 42 -1.68 -4.47 0.95
C ASN A 42 -0.81 -3.50 1.77
N THR A 43 0.35 -3.95 2.23
CA THR A 43 1.31 -3.11 2.97
C THR A 43 1.80 -1.95 2.11
N ALA A 44 2.16 -2.21 0.84
CA ALA A 44 2.56 -1.17 -0.09
C ALA A 44 1.45 -0.14 -0.33
N ALA A 45 0.20 -0.59 -0.48
CA ALA A 45 -0.97 0.27 -0.65
C ALA A 45 -1.16 1.22 0.54
N LEU A 46 -0.99 0.73 1.77
CA LEU A 46 -1.01 1.55 2.99
C LEU A 46 0.14 2.56 3.05
N ILE A 47 1.36 2.14 2.71
CA ILE A 47 2.52 3.06 2.66
C ILE A 47 2.25 4.19 1.68
N PHE A 48 1.80 3.88 0.47
CA PHE A 48 1.47 4.89 -0.55
C PHE A 48 0.32 5.80 -0.11
N HIS A 49 -0.72 5.25 0.48
CA HIS A 49 -1.83 6.02 1.04
C HIS A 49 -1.35 7.01 2.11
N TYR A 50 -0.46 6.57 2.99
CA TYR A 50 0.11 7.41 4.04
C TYR A 50 0.99 8.52 3.46
N LEU A 51 1.88 8.19 2.52
CA LEU A 51 2.78 9.13 1.86
C LEU A 51 2.02 10.19 1.04
N ALA A 52 0.96 9.77 0.32
CA ALA A 52 0.12 10.67 -0.48
C ALA A 52 -0.55 11.78 0.33
N GLN A 53 -0.70 11.58 1.65
CA GLN A 53 -1.27 12.55 2.58
C GLN A 53 -0.21 13.43 3.26
N GLN A 54 1.09 13.14 3.09
CA GLN A 54 2.16 13.95 3.70
C GLN A 54 2.37 15.26 2.95
N ARG A 55 2.32 15.22 1.60
CA ARG A 55 2.61 16.37 0.76
C ARG A 55 1.84 16.32 -0.56
N PRO A 56 1.44 17.46 -1.15
CA PRO A 56 0.68 17.49 -2.41
C PRO A 56 1.36 16.77 -3.57
N GLU A 57 2.69 16.84 -3.66
CA GLU A 57 3.47 16.18 -4.72
C GLU A 57 3.39 14.65 -4.68
N PHE A 58 3.04 14.07 -3.52
CA PHE A 58 2.89 12.62 -3.36
C PHE A 58 1.47 12.14 -3.61
N SER A 59 0.50 13.04 -3.81
CA SER A 59 -0.90 12.67 -4.04
C SER A 59 -1.11 11.64 -5.16
N PRO A 60 -0.33 11.58 -6.26
CA PRO A 60 -0.49 10.54 -7.29
C PRO A 60 -0.16 9.11 -6.83
N LEU A 61 0.53 8.92 -5.69
CA LEU A 61 0.79 7.60 -5.11
C LEU A 61 -0.49 6.87 -4.68
N ARG A 62 -1.62 7.59 -4.58
CA ARG A 62 -2.92 7.04 -4.20
C ARG A 62 -3.91 7.28 -5.32
N THR A 63 -4.79 6.31 -5.58
CA THR A 63 -5.97 6.57 -6.43
C THR A 63 -6.80 7.72 -5.85
N LYS A 64 -7.53 8.43 -6.72
CA LYS A 64 -8.52 9.40 -6.24
C LYS A 64 -9.68 8.65 -5.61
N MET A 65 -9.65 8.54 -4.29
CA MET A 65 -10.63 7.83 -3.48
C MET A 65 -11.03 8.61 -2.23
N GLY A 66 -12.19 8.28 -1.66
CA GLY A 66 -12.62 8.72 -0.35
C GLY A 66 -11.81 8.07 0.78
N LYS A 67 -12.42 8.00 1.97
CA LYS A 67 -11.92 7.20 3.10
C LYS A 67 -12.63 5.85 3.22
N ASP A 68 -13.51 5.54 2.26
CA ASP A 68 -14.30 4.32 2.28
C ASP A 68 -13.49 3.11 1.82
N ARG A 69 -13.89 1.94 2.34
CA ARG A 69 -13.26 0.66 2.03
C ARG A 69 -13.28 0.33 0.53
N ALA A 70 -14.32 0.71 -0.20
CA ALA A 70 -14.46 0.37 -1.61
C ALA A 70 -13.41 1.09 -2.46
N GLY A 71 -13.23 2.40 -2.26
CA GLY A 71 -12.16 3.17 -2.91
C GLY A 71 -10.76 2.67 -2.52
N PHE A 72 -10.58 2.21 -1.28
CA PHE A 72 -9.30 1.64 -0.87
C PHE A 72 -9.04 0.27 -1.50
N LEU A 73 -10.07 -0.56 -1.69
CA LEU A 73 -9.95 -1.83 -2.41
C LEU A 73 -9.50 -1.61 -3.86
N GLU A 74 -10.03 -0.59 -4.56
CA GLU A 74 -9.55 -0.24 -5.90
C GLU A 74 -8.07 0.14 -5.90
N HIS A 75 -7.62 0.87 -4.88
CA HIS A 75 -6.20 1.20 -4.69
C HIS A 75 -5.35 -0.05 -4.45
N MET A 76 -5.80 -0.97 -3.58
CA MET A 76 -5.12 -2.24 -3.34
C MET A 76 -4.96 -3.05 -4.62
N CYS A 77 -6.01 -3.18 -5.42
CA CYS A 77 -5.99 -3.90 -6.69
C CYS A 77 -5.03 -3.25 -7.71
N ARG A 78 -4.99 -1.91 -7.78
CA ARG A 78 -4.03 -1.21 -8.65
C ARG A 78 -2.59 -1.44 -8.21
N VAL A 79 -2.32 -1.40 -6.90
CA VAL A 79 -0.98 -1.62 -6.34
C VAL A 79 -0.53 -3.08 -6.55
N TRP A 80 -1.46 -4.03 -6.47
CA TRP A 80 -1.20 -5.44 -6.75
C TRP A 80 -0.52 -5.67 -8.10
N GLU A 81 -0.91 -4.94 -9.15
CA GLU A 81 -0.34 -5.07 -10.50
C GLU A 81 1.18 -4.86 -10.57
N TYR A 82 1.75 -4.13 -9.60
CA TYR A 82 3.18 -3.83 -9.52
C TYR A 82 3.88 -4.65 -8.44
N ILE A 83 3.18 -4.95 -7.34
CA ILE A 83 3.71 -5.71 -6.21
C ILE A 83 3.02 -7.08 -6.14
N THR A 84 2.99 -7.78 -7.28
CA THR A 84 2.37 -9.11 -7.37
C THR A 84 3.28 -10.14 -6.71
N PRO A 85 2.78 -10.93 -5.74
CA PRO A 85 3.56 -12.00 -5.11
C PRO A 85 3.98 -13.08 -6.12
N ARG A 86 5.19 -13.63 -5.96
CA ARG A 86 5.72 -14.71 -6.82
C ARG A 86 5.39 -16.08 -6.18
N SER A 87 5.98 -17.18 -6.69
CA SER A 87 5.71 -18.55 -6.21
C SER A 87 5.92 -18.77 -4.70
N HIS A 88 6.75 -17.95 -4.05
CA HIS A 88 7.00 -17.97 -2.61
C HIS A 88 6.46 -16.71 -1.91
N GLY A 89 5.50 -16.02 -2.54
CA GLY A 89 5.03 -14.72 -2.10
C GLY A 89 6.00 -13.59 -2.44
N LEU A 90 5.94 -12.49 -1.68
CA LEU A 90 6.89 -11.37 -1.73
C LEU A 90 8.01 -11.60 -0.70
N ASN A 91 8.72 -12.73 -0.80
CA ASN A 91 9.67 -13.20 0.22
C ASN A 91 11.05 -12.53 0.20
N ARG A 92 11.28 -11.60 -0.73
CA ARG A 92 12.54 -10.88 -0.86
C ARG A 92 12.28 -9.38 -0.81
N PRO A 93 13.00 -8.63 0.02
CA PRO A 93 12.77 -7.19 0.13
C PRO A 93 13.12 -6.48 -1.19
N GLU A 94 14.01 -7.05 -2.01
CA GLU A 94 14.29 -6.55 -3.37
C GLU A 94 13.04 -6.50 -4.26
N TYR A 95 12.13 -7.48 -4.16
CA TYR A 95 10.89 -7.47 -4.95
C TYR A 95 9.95 -6.36 -4.52
N MET A 96 9.94 -6.01 -3.23
CA MET A 96 9.17 -4.87 -2.74
C MET A 96 9.78 -3.55 -3.23
N VAL A 97 11.11 -3.43 -3.20
CA VAL A 97 11.81 -2.25 -3.75
C VAL A 97 11.53 -2.08 -5.23
N GLU A 98 11.67 -3.15 -6.02
CA GLU A 98 11.38 -3.17 -7.46
C GLU A 98 9.95 -2.70 -7.74
N GLY A 99 8.95 -3.39 -7.17
CA GLY A 99 7.55 -3.09 -7.42
C GLY A 99 7.12 -1.70 -6.95
N MET A 100 7.62 -1.24 -5.78
CA MET A 100 7.31 0.11 -5.29
C MET A 100 7.97 1.22 -6.12
N THR A 101 9.19 0.96 -6.61
CA THR A 101 9.89 1.87 -7.53
C THR A 101 9.13 2.02 -8.82
N ASP A 102 8.69 0.90 -9.41
CA ASP A 102 7.98 0.90 -10.68
C ASP A 102 6.58 1.50 -10.58
N TYR A 103 5.86 1.24 -9.48
CA TYR A 103 4.60 1.93 -9.19
C TYR A 103 4.80 3.45 -9.11
N GLY A 104 5.81 3.91 -8.35
CA GLY A 104 6.12 5.33 -8.21
C GLY A 104 6.41 6.01 -9.56
N LYS A 105 7.23 5.38 -10.41
CA LYS A 105 7.48 5.87 -11.78
C LYS A 105 6.19 5.95 -12.59
N ALA A 106 5.36 4.91 -12.55
CA ALA A 106 4.12 4.83 -13.34
C ALA A 106 3.11 5.92 -12.97
N VAL A 107 3.10 6.38 -11.71
CA VAL A 107 2.22 7.46 -11.24
C VAL A 107 2.89 8.84 -11.25
N GLY A 108 4.12 8.95 -11.75
CA GLY A 108 4.85 10.21 -11.86
C GLY A 108 5.47 10.72 -10.55
N VAL A 109 5.61 9.85 -9.54
CA VAL A 109 6.27 10.13 -8.26
C VAL A 109 7.41 9.12 -8.07
N PRO A 110 8.60 9.37 -8.66
CA PRO A 110 9.72 8.45 -8.55
C PRO A 110 10.09 8.24 -7.08
N LEU A 111 9.99 6.99 -6.61
CA LEU A 111 10.40 6.58 -5.28
C LEU A 111 11.74 5.85 -5.37
N ALA A 112 12.57 6.01 -4.34
CA ALA A 112 13.79 5.23 -4.16
C ALA A 112 13.76 4.52 -2.79
N PRO A 113 12.98 3.43 -2.66
CA PRO A 113 13.00 2.62 -1.44
C PRO A 113 14.42 2.12 -1.18
N SER A 114 14.92 2.34 0.04
CA SER A 114 16.27 1.92 0.43
C SER A 114 16.21 0.66 1.28
N LEU A 115 17.02 -0.34 0.95
CA LEU A 115 17.21 -1.51 1.80
C LEU A 115 18.15 -1.14 2.95
N PHE A 116 17.65 -1.27 4.17
CA PHE A 116 18.49 -1.09 5.34
C PHE A 116 19.25 -2.39 5.61
N ALA A 117 20.55 -2.38 5.33
CA ALA A 117 21.44 -3.47 5.69
C ALA A 117 21.82 -3.35 7.17
N PHE A 118 21.53 -4.39 7.95
CA PHE A 118 22.10 -4.53 9.28
C PHE A 118 23.48 -5.20 9.14
N PRO A 119 24.54 -4.67 9.78
CA PRO A 119 25.84 -5.32 9.85
C PRO A 119 25.80 -6.64 10.62
#